data_AF-A0A916X815-F1
#
_entry.id   AF-A0A916X815-F1
#
_cell.length_a   1.000
_cell.length_b   1.000
_cell.length_c   1.000
_cell.angle_alpha   90.00
_cell.angle_beta   90.00
_cell.angle_gamma   90.00
#
_symmetry.space_group_name_H-M   'P 1'
#
loop_
_entity.id
_entity.type
_entity.pdbx_description
1 polymer ?
#
loop_
_entity_poly.entity_id
_entity_poly.type
_entity_poly.pdbx_seq_one_letter_code
_entity_poly.pdbx_strand_id
1 'polypeptide(L)'
;MLNPDGPPAASTDRSSASDPPKSAPGDRMPLAANAPRSIPPARTARRSGRASSAAPRRLADPSRAAGGEIAPVNALPNWRLKRITAYVDEHIGEPLPLLDLAKTAGLSRMYFAAQFRAATGLRPHEYVLRRRLDHAQGLLARTAEPIVAIALSVGFHTQAHFTTVFKRFVGETPAQWRALNRPHDIGGRAATSAKLD
;
A
#
# COMPACT_ATOMS: atom_id res chain seq x y z
N MET A 1 43.27 49.63 -29.89
CA MET A 1 43.87 50.36 -28.74
C MET A 1 43.02 50.08 -27.51
N LEU A 2 43.37 49.05 -26.74
CA LEU A 2 42.88 48.81 -25.38
C LEU A 2 44.01 49.23 -24.44
N ASN A 3 43.69 50.00 -23.39
CA ASN A 3 44.64 50.39 -22.36
C ASN A 3 45.06 49.18 -21.50
N PRO A 4 46.37 49.01 -21.24
CA PRO A 4 46.92 48.07 -20.29
C PRO A 4 47.30 48.77 -18.97
N ASP A 5 46.86 48.24 -17.82
CA ASP A 5 47.58 48.35 -16.54
C ASP A 5 46.87 47.48 -15.48
N GLY A 6 47.48 46.33 -15.15
CA GLY A 6 47.43 45.80 -13.78
C GLY A 6 48.63 46.37 -13.00
N PRO A 7 49.06 45.85 -11.84
CA PRO A 7 48.65 44.63 -11.14
C PRO A 7 48.58 44.86 -9.58
N PRO A 8 49.06 43.99 -8.65
CA PRO A 8 48.43 42.76 -8.12
C PRO A 8 48.40 42.67 -6.56
N ALA A 9 47.87 41.54 -6.08
CA ALA A 9 48.29 40.76 -4.89
C ALA A 9 47.89 41.19 -3.45
N ALA A 10 47.25 40.25 -2.76
CA ALA A 10 47.46 39.81 -1.37
C ALA A 10 46.37 38.73 -1.08
N SER A 11 46.63 37.42 -1.05
CA SER A 11 47.48 36.64 -0.15
C SER A 11 47.56 37.26 1.25
N THR A 12 46.97 36.63 2.26
CA THR A 12 47.67 35.82 3.30
C THR A 12 46.69 35.52 4.44
N ASP A 13 46.63 34.24 4.85
CA ASP A 13 46.51 33.74 6.25
C ASP A 13 45.27 34.05 7.12
N ARG A 14 44.88 33.28 8.14
CA ARG A 14 45.40 32.04 8.76
C ARG A 14 44.26 31.41 9.59
N SER A 15 44.32 30.09 9.69
CA SER A 15 43.84 29.16 10.72
C SER A 15 43.23 29.69 12.04
N SER A 16 42.14 29.04 12.46
CA SER A 16 41.90 28.51 13.82
C SER A 16 40.69 27.56 13.74
N ALA A 17 40.87 26.24 13.67
CA ALA A 17 41.11 25.33 14.80
C ALA A 17 40.02 25.41 15.88
N SER A 18 39.10 24.42 15.89
CA SER A 18 38.50 23.87 17.11
C SER A 18 37.66 22.63 16.79
N ASP A 19 38.16 21.49 17.22
CA ASP A 19 37.47 20.23 17.45
C ASP A 19 38.26 19.56 18.61
N PRO A 20 37.69 18.76 19.53
CA PRO A 20 36.37 18.72 20.17
C PRO A 20 36.51 18.95 21.71
N PRO A 21 35.48 18.68 22.52
CA PRO A 21 35.79 17.76 23.63
C PRO A 21 34.90 16.52 23.74
N LYS A 22 35.62 15.47 24.11
CA LYS A 22 35.26 14.13 24.57
C LYS A 22 34.53 14.18 25.92
N SER A 23 33.35 13.56 25.99
CA SER A 23 32.77 13.07 27.26
C SER A 23 32.27 11.64 27.06
N ALA A 24 32.90 10.71 27.80
CA ALA A 24 32.46 9.34 28.01
C ALA A 24 31.75 9.24 29.38
N PRO A 25 31.56 8.05 29.99
CA PRO A 25 30.42 7.17 29.83
C PRO A 25 29.65 6.94 31.15
N GLY A 26 28.49 6.28 31.05
CA GLY A 26 27.89 5.54 32.17
C GLY A 26 26.55 6.08 32.66
N ASP A 27 25.46 5.37 32.33
CA ASP A 27 24.83 4.58 33.37
C ASP A 27 24.00 3.44 32.78
N ARG A 28 24.24 2.24 33.34
CA ARG A 28 23.44 1.03 33.17
C ARG A 28 22.13 1.23 33.92
N MET A 29 21.03 0.68 33.41
CA MET A 29 19.98 -0.05 34.18
C MET A 29 18.86 -0.51 33.21
N PRO A 30 18.04 -1.52 33.55
CA PRO A 30 17.83 -2.66 32.66
C PRO A 30 16.35 -2.93 32.30
N LEU A 31 16.18 -3.87 31.37
CA LEU A 31 15.16 -4.94 31.34
C LEU A 31 13.73 -4.59 31.81
N ALA A 32 12.80 -4.50 30.86
CA ALA A 32 11.40 -4.84 31.12
C ALA A 32 10.85 -5.72 29.98
N ALA A 33 10.87 -7.02 30.26
CA ALA A 33 10.15 -8.05 29.53
C ALA A 33 8.64 -7.77 29.58
N ASN A 34 7.99 -7.66 28.42
CA ASN A 34 6.53 -7.62 28.37
C ASN A 34 6.01 -9.06 28.24
N ALA A 35 5.76 -9.67 29.39
CA ALA A 35 5.17 -10.99 29.52
C ALA A 35 3.67 -10.99 29.12
N PRO A 36 3.14 -12.14 28.64
CA PRO A 36 1.74 -12.26 28.22
C PRO A 36 0.78 -12.12 29.41
N ARG A 37 -0.28 -11.32 29.23
CA ARG A 37 -1.38 -11.19 30.19
C ARG A 37 -2.15 -12.52 30.29
N SER A 38 -1.85 -13.29 31.32
CA SER A 38 -2.71 -14.37 31.82
C SER A 38 -4.00 -13.78 32.39
N ILE A 39 -5.14 -14.19 31.83
CA ILE A 39 -6.48 -13.88 32.35
C ILE A 39 -6.90 -15.06 33.27
N PRO A 40 -7.34 -14.82 34.52
CA PRO A 40 -7.67 -15.88 35.47
C PRO A 40 -9.02 -16.55 35.18
N PRO A 41 -9.21 -17.84 35.56
CA PRO A 41 -10.51 -18.51 35.50
C PRO A 41 -11.36 -18.19 36.74
N ALA A 42 -12.52 -17.57 36.53
CA ALA A 42 -13.51 -17.37 37.59
C ALA A 42 -14.41 -18.60 37.74
N ARG A 43 -14.10 -19.38 38.79
CA ARG A 43 -14.94 -20.14 39.72
C ARG A 43 -16.45 -20.35 39.45
N THR A 44 -16.81 -21.64 39.49
CA THR A 44 -17.94 -22.29 40.22
C THR A 44 -19.29 -21.56 40.33
N ALA A 45 -20.36 -22.19 39.84
CA ALA A 45 -21.42 -22.76 40.70
C ALA A 45 -22.54 -23.43 39.88
N ARG A 46 -23.16 -24.41 40.52
CA ARG A 46 -24.07 -25.43 40.01
C ARG A 46 -25.54 -25.00 40.12
N ARG A 47 -26.28 -25.21 39.03
CA ARG A 47 -27.67 -25.73 38.89
C ARG A 47 -28.80 -25.20 39.81
N SER A 48 -29.78 -24.54 39.18
CA SER A 48 -31.23 -24.81 39.19
C SER A 48 -31.83 -23.86 38.13
N GLY A 49 -32.74 -24.20 37.21
CA GLY A 49 -33.84 -25.14 37.23
C GLY A 49 -35.16 -24.36 37.12
N ARG A 50 -35.53 -23.85 35.93
CA ARG A 50 -36.94 -23.68 35.52
C ARG A 50 -37.07 -23.29 34.05
N ALA A 51 -38.05 -23.90 33.41
CA ALA A 51 -38.39 -23.78 32.01
C ALA A 51 -38.93 -22.38 31.63
N SER A 52 -38.60 -21.93 30.42
CA SER A 52 -39.53 -21.18 29.58
C SER A 52 -39.11 -21.32 28.12
N SER A 53 -40.08 -21.76 27.32
CA SER A 53 -40.04 -21.86 25.87
C SER A 53 -39.57 -20.52 25.25
N ALA A 54 -38.48 -20.56 24.50
CA ALA A 54 -38.03 -19.44 23.67
C ALA A 54 -37.63 -20.00 22.30
N ALA A 55 -38.40 -19.57 21.28
CA ALA A 55 -38.22 -19.92 19.88
C ALA A 55 -36.79 -19.64 19.38
N PRO A 56 -36.28 -20.39 18.38
CA PRO A 56 -34.93 -20.19 17.89
C PRO A 56 -34.77 -18.81 17.24
N ARG A 57 -33.70 -18.16 17.70
CA ARG A 57 -33.02 -17.00 17.12
C ARG A 57 -32.92 -17.13 15.59
N ARG A 58 -33.54 -16.20 14.86
CA ARG A 58 -32.94 -15.69 13.63
C ARG A 58 -32.28 -14.38 13.99
N LEU A 59 -30.95 -14.40 14.08
CA LEU A 59 -30.15 -13.19 14.12
C LEU A 59 -30.42 -12.45 12.80
N ALA A 60 -31.31 -11.47 12.85
CA ALA A 60 -31.54 -10.56 11.75
C ALA A 60 -30.22 -9.84 11.48
N ASP A 61 -29.74 -9.96 10.25
CA ASP A 61 -28.59 -9.24 9.73
C ASP A 61 -28.86 -7.72 9.86
N PRO A 62 -28.09 -6.95 10.65
CA PRO A 62 -28.34 -5.53 10.85
C PRO A 62 -27.98 -4.66 9.63
N SER A 63 -27.63 -5.23 8.47
CA SER A 63 -27.46 -4.50 7.22
C SER A 63 -28.78 -4.13 6.52
N ARG A 64 -29.81 -3.71 7.29
CA ARG A 64 -31.10 -3.29 6.71
C ARG A 64 -31.82 -2.17 7.46
N ALA A 65 -31.08 -1.33 8.19
CA ALA A 65 -31.65 -0.17 8.89
C ALA A 65 -31.05 1.14 8.38
N ALA A 66 -31.40 1.53 7.14
CA ALA A 66 -31.48 2.94 6.69
C ALA A 66 -32.05 3.06 5.27
N GLY A 67 -33.26 3.62 5.15
CA GLY A 67 -33.62 4.57 4.09
C GLY A 67 -34.01 4.06 2.70
N GLY A 68 -35.29 4.23 2.37
CA GLY A 68 -35.78 4.39 0.99
C GLY A 68 -36.01 3.09 0.22
N GLU A 69 -37.12 3.04 -0.49
CA GLU A 69 -37.42 2.04 -1.50
C GLU A 69 -36.31 2.08 -2.58
N ILE A 70 -35.27 1.24 -2.44
CA ILE A 70 -34.17 1.21 -3.40
C ILE A 70 -34.70 0.52 -4.65
N ALA A 71 -35.14 1.32 -5.62
CA ALA A 71 -35.38 0.89 -6.98
C ALA A 71 -34.23 -0.02 -7.45
N PRO A 72 -34.51 -1.07 -8.26
CA PRO A 72 -33.50 -2.02 -8.70
C PRO A 72 -32.27 -1.27 -9.22
N VAL A 73 -31.11 -1.55 -8.61
CA VAL A 73 -29.89 -0.80 -8.89
C VAL A 73 -29.40 -1.21 -10.28
N ASN A 74 -29.71 -0.40 -11.28
CA ASN A 74 -29.23 -0.65 -12.64
C ASN A 74 -27.70 -0.61 -12.66
N ALA A 75 -27.08 -1.57 -13.34
CA ALA A 75 -25.64 -1.58 -13.52
C ALA A 75 -25.18 -0.29 -14.21
N LEU A 76 -24.00 0.20 -13.80
CA LEU A 76 -23.43 1.40 -14.38
C LEU A 76 -23.21 1.21 -15.91
N PRO A 77 -23.70 2.11 -16.77
CA PRO A 77 -23.53 1.99 -18.22
C PRO A 77 -22.04 1.92 -18.63
N ASN A 78 -21.74 1.11 -19.66
CA ASN A 78 -20.36 0.85 -20.11
C ASN A 78 -19.54 2.11 -20.41
N TRP A 79 -20.15 3.16 -20.97
CA TRP A 79 -19.45 4.42 -21.26
C TRP A 79 -19.01 5.16 -19.98
N ARG A 80 -19.81 5.09 -18.90
CA ARG A 80 -19.42 5.64 -17.59
C ARG A 80 -18.31 4.81 -16.98
N LEU A 81 -18.43 3.49 -17.06
CA LEU A 81 -17.39 2.59 -16.58
C LEU A 81 -16.05 2.89 -17.25
N LYS A 82 -16.01 3.01 -18.58
CA LYS A 82 -14.81 3.39 -19.33
C LYS A 82 -14.22 4.72 -18.86
N ARG A 83 -15.07 5.73 -18.65
CA ARG A 83 -14.63 7.05 -18.15
C ARG A 83 -14.00 6.95 -16.76
N ILE A 84 -14.60 6.18 -15.85
CA ILE A 84 -14.06 5.96 -14.50
C ILE A 84 -12.74 5.19 -14.56
N THR A 85 -12.65 4.15 -15.39
CA THR A 85 -11.42 3.40 -15.58
C THR A 85 -10.30 4.30 -16.07
N ALA A 86 -10.55 5.12 -17.10
CA ALA A 86 -9.56 6.08 -17.60
C ALA A 86 -9.13 7.09 -16.51
N TYR A 87 -10.09 7.63 -15.76
CA TYR A 87 -9.80 8.53 -14.65
C TYR A 87 -8.93 7.88 -13.56
N VAL A 88 -9.23 6.63 -13.19
CA VAL A 88 -8.44 5.88 -12.20
C VAL A 88 -7.02 5.63 -12.70
N ASP A 89 -6.85 5.29 -13.98
CA ASP A 89 -5.54 4.99 -14.54
C ASP A 89 -4.66 6.24 -14.67
N GLU A 90 -5.24 7.37 -15.03
CA GLU A 90 -4.56 8.67 -15.12
C GLU A 90 -4.09 9.16 -13.74
N HIS A 91 -4.88 8.92 -12.69
CA HIS A 91 -4.63 9.41 -11.33
C HIS A 91 -4.21 8.29 -10.37
N ILE A 92 -3.61 7.21 -10.88
CA ILE A 92 -3.35 5.99 -10.10
C ILE A 92 -2.42 6.22 -8.91
N GLY A 93 -1.51 7.20 -9.02
CA GLY A 93 -0.55 7.58 -7.97
C GLY A 93 -1.14 8.51 -6.92
N GLU A 94 -2.32 9.08 -7.15
CA GLU A 94 -2.90 10.13 -6.32
C GLU A 94 -3.95 9.57 -5.33
N PRO A 95 -4.34 10.32 -4.28
CA PRO A 95 -5.49 9.97 -3.47
C PRO A 95 -6.77 9.93 -4.33
N LEU A 96 -7.42 8.77 -4.39
CA LEU A 96 -8.65 8.55 -5.17
C LEU A 96 -9.84 8.31 -4.23
N PRO A 97 -10.43 9.37 -3.62
CA PRO A 97 -11.57 9.20 -2.73
C PRO A 97 -12.81 8.79 -3.53
N LEU A 98 -13.69 8.03 -2.87
CA LEU A 98 -14.96 7.58 -3.46
C LEU A 98 -15.81 8.73 -4.02
N LEU A 99 -15.73 9.90 -3.38
CA LEU A 99 -16.46 11.09 -3.80
C LEU A 99 -16.07 11.53 -5.21
N ASP A 100 -14.79 11.50 -5.55
CA ASP A 100 -14.33 12.00 -6.84
C ASP A 100 -14.66 11.02 -7.96
N LEU A 101 -14.56 9.71 -7.69
CA LEU A 101 -15.06 8.68 -8.61
C LEU A 101 -16.57 8.85 -8.90
N ALA A 102 -17.35 9.15 -7.86
CA ALA A 102 -18.79 9.37 -8.00
C ALA A 102 -19.10 10.64 -8.80
N LYS A 103 -18.36 11.74 -8.56
CA LYS A 103 -18.47 12.98 -9.34
C LYS A 103 -18.14 12.76 -10.82
N THR A 104 -17.07 12.02 -11.12
CA THR A 104 -16.69 11.65 -12.50
C THR A 104 -17.79 10.85 -13.20
N ALA A 105 -18.55 10.06 -12.44
CA ALA A 105 -19.71 9.31 -12.93
C ALA A 105 -21.00 10.14 -13.01
N GLY A 106 -21.03 11.36 -12.45
CA GLY A 106 -22.23 12.19 -12.32
C GLY A 106 -23.26 11.64 -11.31
N LEU A 107 -22.80 10.92 -10.27
CA LEU A 107 -23.65 10.21 -9.32
C LEU A 107 -23.33 10.61 -7.87
N SER A 108 -24.30 10.40 -6.97
CA SER A 108 -24.02 10.42 -5.53
C SER A 108 -23.16 9.22 -5.13
N ARG A 109 -22.40 9.34 -4.03
CA ARG A 109 -21.49 8.27 -3.54
C ARG A 109 -22.19 6.92 -3.36
N MET A 110 -23.37 6.94 -2.76
CA MET A 110 -24.13 5.73 -2.46
C MET A 110 -24.61 5.04 -3.73
N TYR A 111 -25.18 5.81 -4.66
CA TYR A 111 -25.69 5.28 -5.92
C TYR A 111 -24.54 4.78 -6.81
N PHE A 112 -23.43 5.53 -6.87
CA PHE A 112 -22.22 5.11 -7.55
C PHE A 112 -21.69 3.78 -7.03
N ALA A 113 -21.50 3.63 -5.72
CA ALA A 113 -20.96 2.39 -5.15
C ALA A 113 -21.83 1.17 -5.46
N ALA A 114 -23.15 1.33 -5.42
CA ALA A 114 -24.09 0.26 -5.72
C ALA A 114 -24.09 -0.10 -7.22
N GLN A 115 -24.20 0.88 -8.13
CA GLN A 115 -24.18 0.66 -9.57
C GLN A 115 -22.82 0.13 -10.08
N PHE A 116 -21.72 0.63 -9.52
CA PHE A 116 -20.37 0.21 -9.87
C PHE A 116 -20.14 -1.25 -9.48
N ARG A 117 -20.59 -1.65 -8.28
CA ARG A 117 -20.54 -3.06 -7.86
C ARG A 117 -21.44 -3.94 -8.72
N ALA A 118 -22.63 -3.47 -9.08
CA ALA A 118 -23.51 -4.21 -9.98
C ALA A 118 -22.87 -4.40 -11.38
N ALA A 119 -22.09 -3.43 -11.86
CA ALA A 119 -21.40 -3.51 -13.16
C ALA A 119 -20.10 -4.33 -13.13
N THR A 120 -19.29 -4.22 -12.07
CA THR A 120 -17.93 -4.79 -12.03
C THR A 120 -17.80 -6.02 -11.12
N GLY A 121 -18.80 -6.29 -10.28
CA GLY A 121 -18.71 -7.25 -9.18
C GLY A 121 -17.88 -6.77 -7.99
N LEU A 122 -17.20 -5.62 -8.10
CA LEU A 122 -16.23 -5.13 -7.11
C LEU A 122 -16.70 -3.86 -6.41
N ARG A 123 -16.25 -3.68 -5.17
CA ARG A 123 -16.40 -2.39 -4.49
C ARG A 123 -15.43 -1.37 -5.11
N PRO A 124 -15.80 -0.08 -5.24
CA PRO A 124 -14.94 0.91 -5.89
C PRO A 124 -13.51 0.99 -5.33
N HIS A 125 -13.36 0.95 -3.99
CA HIS A 125 -12.04 0.95 -3.35
C HIS A 125 -11.21 -0.29 -3.71
N GLU A 126 -11.84 -1.47 -3.78
CA GLU A 126 -11.16 -2.71 -4.16
C GLU A 126 -10.75 -2.70 -5.63
N TYR A 127 -11.58 -2.12 -6.50
CA TYR A 127 -11.24 -1.92 -7.90
C TYR A 127 -9.99 -1.05 -8.05
N VAL A 128 -9.95 0.12 -7.39
CA VAL A 128 -8.76 1.00 -7.41
C VAL A 128 -7.53 0.26 -6.90
N LEU A 129 -7.67 -0.51 -5.82
CA LEU A 129 -6.56 -1.27 -5.26
C LEU A 129 -6.00 -2.30 -6.26
N ARG A 130 -6.87 -3.02 -6.97
CA ARG A 130 -6.45 -3.95 -8.03
C ARG A 130 -5.74 -3.24 -9.17
N ARG A 131 -6.28 -2.11 -9.65
CA ARG A 131 -5.61 -1.29 -10.68
C ARG A 131 -4.21 -0.85 -10.26
N ARG A 132 -4.03 -0.42 -9.00
CA ARG A 132 -2.70 -0.05 -8.47
C ARG A 132 -1.73 -1.23 -8.50
N LEU A 133 -2.21 -2.42 -8.16
CA LEU A 133 -1.39 -3.64 -8.21
C LEU A 133 -1.03 -4.05 -9.64
N ASP A 134 -1.97 -3.93 -10.58
CA ASP A 134 -1.73 -4.21 -12.01
C ASP A 134 -0.64 -3.27 -12.56
N HIS A 135 -0.73 -1.97 -12.24
CA HIS A 135 0.32 -1.00 -12.59
C HIS A 135 1.66 -1.33 -11.91
N ALA A 136 1.64 -1.70 -10.63
CA ALA A 136 2.84 -2.09 -9.90
C ALA A 136 3.52 -3.30 -10.51
N GLN A 137 2.78 -4.34 -10.91
CA GLN A 137 3.32 -5.50 -11.63
C GLN A 137 4.03 -5.07 -12.92
N GLY A 138 3.40 -4.18 -13.70
CA GLY A 138 4.02 -3.62 -14.90
C GLY A 138 5.33 -2.89 -14.62
N LEU A 139 5.43 -2.13 -13.53
CA LEU A 139 6.67 -1.45 -13.12
C LEU A 139 7.72 -2.44 -12.61
N LEU A 140 7.31 -3.43 -11.80
CA LEU A 140 8.19 -4.46 -11.26
C LEU A 140 8.83 -5.31 -12.37
N ALA A 141 8.12 -5.56 -13.47
CA ALA A 141 8.61 -6.35 -14.61
C ALA A 141 9.57 -5.56 -15.51
N ARG A 142 9.34 -4.25 -15.70
CA ARG A 142 10.05 -3.43 -16.69
C ARG A 142 11.21 -2.63 -16.12
N THR A 143 11.28 -2.47 -14.79
CA THR A 143 12.24 -1.54 -14.16
C THR A 143 13.06 -2.22 -13.05
N ALA A 144 14.16 -1.57 -12.67
CA ALA A 144 14.96 -1.91 -11.49
C ALA A 144 14.67 -0.99 -10.30
N GLU A 145 13.59 -0.21 -10.33
CA GLU A 145 13.28 0.77 -9.30
C GLU A 145 13.15 0.13 -7.90
N PRO A 146 13.50 0.85 -6.83
CA PRO A 146 13.27 0.38 -5.47
C PRO A 146 11.77 0.06 -5.24
N ILE A 147 11.47 -1.02 -4.51
CA ILE A 147 10.08 -1.42 -4.23
C ILE A 147 9.32 -0.31 -3.49
N VAL A 148 10.00 0.43 -2.62
CA VAL A 148 9.43 1.62 -1.96
C VAL A 148 9.03 2.71 -2.95
N ALA A 149 9.83 2.98 -3.99
CA ALA A 149 9.52 3.98 -5.00
C ALA A 149 8.29 3.57 -5.82
N ILE A 150 8.20 2.29 -6.21
CA ILE A 150 7.03 1.75 -6.91
C ILE A 150 5.77 1.84 -6.03
N ALA A 151 5.89 1.52 -4.74
CA ALA A 151 4.77 1.61 -3.81
C ALA A 151 4.21 3.05 -3.75
N LEU A 152 5.10 4.04 -3.64
CA LEU A 152 4.72 5.45 -3.62
C LEU A 152 4.15 5.93 -4.97
N SER A 153 4.72 5.48 -6.09
CA SER A 153 4.29 5.92 -7.43
C SER A 153 2.91 5.39 -7.83
N VAL A 154 2.53 4.20 -7.33
CA VAL A 154 1.15 3.68 -7.46
C VAL A 154 0.28 4.08 -6.26
N GLY A 155 0.74 5.07 -5.47
CA GLY A 155 0.04 5.81 -4.42
C GLY A 155 -0.31 5.03 -3.14
N PHE A 156 0.50 4.05 -2.76
CA PHE A 156 0.54 3.58 -1.38
C PHE A 156 1.34 4.55 -0.52
N HIS A 157 0.94 4.72 0.74
CA HIS A 157 1.65 5.60 1.68
C HIS A 157 2.93 4.95 2.24
N THR A 158 2.97 3.62 2.33
CA THR A 158 4.12 2.88 2.87
C THR A 158 4.37 1.58 2.11
N GLN A 159 5.64 1.18 2.04
CA GLN A 159 6.05 -0.10 1.44
C GLN A 159 5.47 -1.32 2.18
N ALA A 160 5.34 -1.25 3.51
CA ALA A 160 4.81 -2.35 4.31
C ALA A 160 3.33 -2.65 3.98
N HIS A 161 2.52 -1.59 3.86
CA HIS A 161 1.12 -1.73 3.44
C HIS A 161 1.03 -2.27 2.01
N PHE A 162 1.83 -1.73 1.09
CA PHE A 162 1.92 -2.23 -0.29
C PHE A 162 2.27 -3.72 -0.33
N THR A 163 3.31 -4.16 0.38
CA THR A 163 3.75 -5.56 0.40
C THR A 163 2.67 -6.49 0.90
N THR A 164 1.97 -6.10 1.98
CA THR A 164 0.87 -6.88 2.57
C THR A 164 -0.28 -7.05 1.59
N VAL A 165 -0.70 -5.95 0.95
CA VAL A 165 -1.77 -5.97 -0.04
C VAL A 165 -1.35 -6.74 -1.30
N PHE A 166 -0.17 -6.47 -1.83
CA PHE A 166 0.35 -7.15 -3.02
C PHE A 166 0.38 -8.66 -2.81
N LYS A 167 0.96 -9.13 -1.69
CA LYS A 167 0.96 -10.57 -1.36
C LYS A 167 -0.44 -11.15 -1.24
N ARG A 168 -1.39 -10.42 -0.62
CA ARG A 168 -2.77 -10.87 -0.47
C ARG A 168 -3.47 -11.10 -1.82
N PHE A 169 -3.22 -10.25 -2.81
CA PHE A 169 -3.91 -10.30 -4.11
C PHE A 169 -3.14 -11.10 -5.17
N VAL A 170 -1.81 -11.09 -5.12
CA VAL A 170 -0.92 -11.69 -6.13
C VAL A 170 -0.34 -13.04 -5.67
N GLY A 171 -0.36 -13.32 -4.36
CA GLY A 171 0.14 -14.56 -3.75
C GLY A 171 1.58 -14.48 -3.25
N GLU A 172 2.43 -13.68 -3.91
CA GLU A 172 3.86 -13.54 -3.58
C GLU A 172 4.20 -12.11 -3.15
N THR A 173 5.33 -11.92 -2.47
CA THR A 173 5.81 -10.55 -2.18
C THR A 173 6.29 -9.84 -3.46
N PRO A 174 6.29 -8.49 -3.52
CA PRO A 174 6.77 -7.76 -4.70
C PRO A 174 8.21 -8.12 -5.11
N ALA A 175 9.07 -8.39 -4.12
CA ALA A 175 10.47 -8.78 -4.35
C ALA A 175 10.57 -10.16 -5.01
N GLN A 176 9.85 -11.15 -4.47
CA GLN A 176 9.79 -12.50 -5.04
C GLN A 176 9.16 -12.48 -6.43
N TRP A 177 8.05 -11.75 -6.59
CA TRP A 177 7.39 -11.58 -7.86
C TRP A 177 8.34 -11.00 -8.93
N ARG A 178 9.12 -9.96 -8.59
CA ARG A 178 10.14 -9.41 -9.50
C ARG A 178 11.20 -10.43 -9.87
N ALA A 179 11.71 -11.21 -8.91
CA ALA A 179 12.74 -12.21 -9.18
C ALA A 179 12.24 -13.30 -10.14
N LEU A 180 10.97 -13.74 -9.99
CA LEU A 180 10.34 -14.72 -10.87
C LEU A 180 10.05 -14.19 -12.28
N ASN A 181 9.76 -12.90 -12.41
CA ASN A 181 9.37 -12.29 -13.69
C ASN A 181 10.53 -11.59 -14.41
N ARG A 182 11.70 -11.46 -13.78
CA ARG A 182 12.90 -11.08 -14.52
C ARG A 182 13.28 -12.26 -15.41
N PRO A 183 13.56 -12.02 -16.71
CA PRO A 183 14.23 -13.03 -17.50
C PRO A 183 15.54 -13.35 -16.77
N HIS A 184 15.64 -14.55 -16.21
CA HIS A 184 16.91 -15.07 -15.75
C HIS A 184 17.81 -15.05 -16.98
N ASP A 185 18.91 -14.30 -16.93
CA ASP A 185 19.96 -14.38 -17.93
C ASP A 185 20.51 -15.82 -17.90
N ILE A 186 20.02 -16.68 -18.77
CA ILE A 186 20.47 -18.08 -18.92
C ILE A 186 21.91 -18.14 -19.51
N GLY A 187 22.58 -17.00 -19.71
CA GLY A 187 23.90 -16.90 -20.35
C GLY A 187 25.14 -17.03 -19.46
N GLY A 188 25.02 -17.24 -18.14
CA GLY A 188 26.16 -17.13 -17.20
C GLY A 188 26.96 -18.40 -16.89
N ARG A 189 26.59 -19.60 -17.39
CA ARG A 189 27.18 -20.88 -16.93
C ARG A 189 27.89 -21.72 -18.00
N ALA A 190 28.28 -21.14 -19.13
CA ALA A 190 28.94 -21.84 -20.25
C ALA A 190 30.40 -21.42 -20.51
N ALA A 191 31.12 -20.86 -19.51
CA ALA A 191 32.54 -20.53 -19.63
C ALA A 191 33.36 -21.19 -18.51
N THR A 192 33.47 -22.51 -18.50
CA THR A 192 34.50 -23.23 -17.71
C THR A 192 35.06 -24.45 -18.45
N SER A 193 35.14 -24.40 -19.78
CA SER A 193 35.84 -25.44 -20.54
C SER A 193 36.65 -24.82 -21.68
N ALA A 194 37.54 -23.90 -21.33
CA ALA A 194 38.73 -23.62 -22.13
C ALA A 194 39.80 -24.64 -21.72
N LYS A 195 39.76 -25.76 -22.43
CA LYS A 195 40.85 -26.69 -22.78
C LYS A 195 42.21 -26.44 -22.09
N LEU A 196 42.49 -27.35 -21.17
CA LEU A 196 43.83 -27.85 -20.89
C LEU A 196 44.25 -28.67 -22.13
N ASP A 197 45.26 -28.22 -22.87
CA ASP A 197 46.18 -29.02 -23.72
C ASP A 197 47.26 -28.11 -24.31
#